data_AF-A0A0B2ARI0-F1
#
_entry.id   AF-A0A0B2ARI0-F1
#
_cell.length_a   1.000
_cell.length_b   1.000
_cell.length_c   1.000
_cell.angle_alpha   90.00
_cell.angle_beta   90.00
_cell.angle_gamma   90.00
#
_symmetry.space_group_name_H-M   'P 1'
#
loop_
_entity.id
_entity.type
_entity.pdbx_description
1 polymer ?
#
loop_
_entity_poly.entity_id
_entity_poly.type
_entity_poly.pdbx_seq_one_letter_code
_entity_poly.pdbx_strand_id
1 'polypeptide(L)'
;MEIPERWATAIRSAGFSSVSALANEARLSTNQVLAIVSGEEAPIGGSRRSLAAAMGLSGSELDELAGAIEDEPDPFVLPEGAERLTPRQRAVVSELVLTFLEANTTVSQR
;
A
#
# COMPACT_ATOMS: atom_id res chain seq x y z
N MET A 1 -17.50 -11.53 -10.71
CA MET A 1 -16.64 -10.78 -9.78
C MET A 1 -17.41 -9.55 -9.38
N GLU A 2 -17.76 -9.44 -8.10
CA GLU A 2 -18.61 -8.36 -7.57
C GLU A 2 -17.71 -7.32 -6.90
N ILE A 3 -17.91 -6.04 -7.21
CA ILE A 3 -17.11 -4.96 -6.64
C ILE A 3 -17.73 -4.59 -5.29
N PRO A 4 -16.95 -4.58 -4.19
CA PRO A 4 -17.45 -4.16 -2.88
C PRO A 4 -18.09 -2.77 -2.93
N GLU A 5 -19.18 -2.56 -2.19
CA GLU A 5 -19.96 -1.31 -2.23
C GLU A 5 -19.14 -0.06 -1.85
N ARG A 6 -18.15 -0.22 -0.95
CA ARG A 6 -17.18 0.82 -0.60
C ARG A 6 -16.39 1.31 -1.82
N TRP A 7 -15.91 0.39 -2.65
CA TRP A 7 -15.18 0.69 -3.88
C TRP A 7 -16.10 1.30 -4.91
N ALA A 8 -17.30 0.73 -5.09
CA ALA A 8 -18.27 1.29 -6.03
C ALA A 8 -18.63 2.75 -5.69
N THR A 9 -18.75 3.07 -4.40
CA THR A 9 -19.03 4.44 -3.92
C THR A 9 -17.84 5.36 -4.11
N ALA A 10 -16.63 4.92 -3.78
CA ALA A 10 -15.41 5.70 -3.96
C ALA A 10 -15.14 6.02 -5.44
N ILE A 11 -15.31 5.04 -6.34
CA ILE A 11 -15.15 5.22 -7.79
C ILE A 11 -16.11 6.28 -8.32
N ARG A 12 -17.39 6.22 -7.92
CA ARG A 12 -18.39 7.22 -8.30
C ARG A 12 -18.09 8.60 -7.70
N SER A 13 -17.64 8.65 -6.45
CA SER A 13 -17.30 9.91 -5.76
C SER A 13 -16.09 10.59 -6.40
N ALA A 14 -15.15 9.80 -6.92
CA ALA A 14 -14.03 10.28 -7.73
C ALA A 14 -14.42 10.67 -9.17
N GLY A 15 -15.71 10.57 -9.54
CA GLY A 15 -16.23 11.00 -10.83
C GLY A 15 -16.17 9.96 -11.96
N PHE A 16 -15.81 8.71 -11.66
CA PHE A 16 -15.72 7.67 -12.67
C PHE A 16 -17.04 6.89 -12.82
N SER A 17 -17.43 6.65 -14.07
CA SER A 17 -18.63 5.88 -14.41
C SER A 17 -18.42 4.36 -14.39
N SER A 18 -17.17 3.90 -14.41
CA SER A 18 -16.82 2.48 -14.44
C SER A 18 -15.37 2.22 -14.00
N VAL A 19 -15.06 0.97 -13.65
CA VAL A 19 -13.68 0.52 -13.38
C VAL A 19 -12.77 0.72 -14.59
N SER A 20 -13.28 0.54 -15.81
CA SER A 20 -12.48 0.76 -17.02
C SER A 20 -12.11 2.23 -17.21
N ALA A 21 -12.98 3.17 -16.82
CA ALA A 21 -12.67 4.60 -16.86
C ALA A 21 -11.57 4.94 -15.85
N LEU A 22 -11.66 4.41 -14.63
CA LEU A 22 -10.62 4.55 -13.62
C LEU A 22 -9.29 3.93 -14.07
N ALA A 23 -9.32 2.74 -14.67
CA ALA A 23 -8.11 2.07 -15.18
C ALA A 23 -7.40 2.89 -16.26
N ASN A 24 -8.16 3.50 -17.17
CA ASN A 24 -7.61 4.40 -18.18
C ASN A 24 -6.97 5.63 -17.56
N GLU A 25 -7.62 6.26 -16.58
CA GLU A 25 -7.07 7.43 -15.88
C GLU A 25 -5.80 7.08 -15.10
N ALA A 26 -5.80 5.96 -14.37
CA ALA A 26 -4.66 5.46 -13.62
C ALA A 26 -3.55 4.86 -14.52
N ARG A 27 -3.77 4.75 -15.84
CA ARG A 27 -2.87 4.06 -16.78
C ARG A 27 -2.52 2.62 -16.35
N LEU A 28 -3.51 1.93 -15.79
CA LEU A 28 -3.43 0.53 -15.37
C LEU A 28 -4.30 -0.33 -16.29
N SER A 29 -4.04 -1.65 -16.29
CA SER A 29 -4.96 -2.55 -16.98
C SER A 29 -6.26 -2.68 -16.20
N THR A 30 -7.40 -2.82 -16.90
CA THR A 30 -8.70 -3.04 -16.26
C THR A 30 -8.68 -4.27 -15.34
N ASN A 31 -7.96 -5.33 -15.72
CA ASN A 31 -7.81 -6.54 -14.90
C ASN A 31 -7.07 -6.26 -13.60
N GLN A 32 -6.00 -5.45 -13.64
CA GLN A 32 -5.25 -5.08 -12.44
C GLN A 32 -6.10 -4.25 -11.49
N VAL A 33 -6.86 -3.27 -12.00
CA VAL A 33 -7.78 -2.51 -11.15
C VAL A 33 -8.88 -3.42 -10.60
N LEU A 34 -9.41 -4.35 -11.40
CA LEU A 34 -10.39 -5.33 -10.92
C LEU A 34 -9.85 -6.19 -9.77
N ALA A 35 -8.63 -6.71 -9.89
CA ALA A 35 -7.97 -7.49 -8.84
C ALA A 35 -7.79 -6.67 -7.55
N ILE A 36 -7.45 -5.39 -7.67
CA ILE A 36 -7.32 -4.50 -6.51
C ILE A 36 -8.68 -4.25 -5.85
N VAL A 37 -9.70 -3.86 -6.62
CA VAL A 37 -11.01 -3.52 -6.03
C VAL A 37 -11.75 -4.75 -5.52
N SER A 38 -11.50 -5.94 -6.06
CA SER A 38 -12.03 -7.20 -5.54
C SER A 38 -11.27 -7.73 -4.32
N GLY A 39 -10.11 -7.14 -4.00
CA GLY A 39 -9.25 -7.58 -2.89
C GLY A 39 -8.39 -8.81 -3.22
N GLU A 40 -8.29 -9.20 -4.48
CA GLU A 40 -7.38 -10.26 -4.95
C GLU A 40 -5.91 -9.80 -4.97
N GLU A 41 -5.67 -8.51 -5.12
CA GLU A 41 -4.34 -7.91 -5.17
C GLU A 41 -4.27 -6.66 -4.27
N ALA A 42 -3.19 -6.49 -3.52
CA ALA A 42 -2.94 -5.26 -2.77
C ALA A 42 -2.38 -4.17 -3.71
N PRO A 43 -2.84 -2.91 -3.62
CA PRO A 43 -2.26 -1.82 -4.38
C PRO A 43 -0.85 -1.51 -3.83
N ILE A 44 0.20 -1.90 -4.54
CA ILE A 44 1.59 -1.68 -4.12
C ILE A 44 2.41 -0.83 -5.11
N GLY A 45 3.42 -0.14 -4.62
CA GLY A 45 4.42 0.56 -5.45
C GLY A 45 3.82 1.52 -6.48
N GLY A 46 4.06 1.24 -7.76
CA GLY A 46 3.64 2.10 -8.87
C GLY A 46 2.12 2.13 -9.09
N SER A 47 1.43 0.99 -8.98
CA SER A 47 -0.02 0.92 -9.16
C SER A 47 -0.76 1.64 -8.05
N ARG A 48 -0.27 1.54 -6.80
CA ARG A 48 -0.78 2.33 -5.65
C ARG A 48 -0.77 3.83 -5.93
N ARG A 49 0.39 4.36 -6.36
CA ARG A 49 0.54 5.81 -6.65
C ARG A 49 -0.37 6.27 -7.78
N SER A 50 -0.45 5.49 -8.86
CA SER A 50 -1.29 5.86 -10.01
C SER A 50 -2.78 5.80 -9.68
N LEU A 51 -3.22 4.79 -8.92
CA LEU A 51 -4.62 4.62 -8.53
C LEU A 51 -5.06 5.71 -7.53
N ALA A 52 -4.22 5.99 -6.54
CA ALA A 52 -4.46 7.07 -5.57
C ALA A 52 -4.57 8.43 -6.30
N ALA A 53 -3.63 8.73 -7.21
CA ALA A 53 -3.65 9.96 -7.99
C ALA A 53 -4.90 10.09 -8.87
N ALA A 54 -5.30 9.01 -9.56
CA ALA A 54 -6.51 9.01 -10.39
C ALA A 54 -7.78 9.25 -9.57
N MET A 55 -7.84 8.71 -8.35
CA MET A 55 -9.00 8.89 -7.46
C MET A 55 -8.95 10.17 -6.63
N GLY A 56 -7.87 10.95 -6.71
CA GLY A 56 -7.66 12.11 -5.87
C GLY A 56 -7.50 11.76 -4.38
N LEU A 57 -7.06 10.55 -4.07
CA LEU A 57 -6.84 10.05 -2.72
C LEU A 57 -5.35 10.14 -2.34
N SER A 58 -5.08 10.29 -1.05
CA SER A 58 -3.78 9.99 -0.48
C SER A 58 -3.50 8.49 -0.47
N GLY A 59 -2.24 8.12 -0.29
CA GLY A 59 -1.86 6.71 -0.18
C GLY A 59 -2.58 5.99 0.96
N SER A 60 -2.71 6.63 2.12
CA SER A 60 -3.38 6.05 3.29
C SER A 60 -4.88 5.87 3.10
N GLU A 61 -5.56 6.85 2.49
CA GLU A 61 -7.00 6.72 2.19
C GLU A 61 -7.27 5.58 1.19
N LEU A 62 -6.35 5.35 0.25
CA LEU A 62 -6.45 4.21 -0.66
C LEU A 62 -6.26 2.88 0.07
N ASP A 63 -5.34 2.81 1.02
CA ASP A 63 -5.06 1.60 1.79
C ASP A 63 -6.24 1.25 2.71
N GLU A 64 -6.82 2.26 3.38
CA GLU A 64 -8.05 2.13 4.16
C GLU A 64 -9.21 1.62 3.29
N LEU A 65 -9.36 2.16 2.08
CA LEU A 65 -10.39 1.74 1.13
C LEU A 65 -10.18 0.29 0.64
N ALA A 66 -8.93 -0.09 0.38
CA ALA A 66 -8.57 -1.46 0.04
C ALA A 66 -8.85 -2.44 1.19
N GLY A 67 -9.05 -1.94 2.41
CA GLY A 67 -9.13 -2.78 3.60
C GLY A 67 -7.79 -3.40 3.95
N ALA A 68 -6.70 -2.77 3.53
CA ALA A 68 -5.42 -2.99 4.18
C ALA A 68 -5.61 -2.49 5.62
N ILE A 69 -5.83 -3.44 6.52
CA ILE A 69 -5.49 -3.28 7.94
C ILE A 69 -4.11 -2.64 7.90
N GLU A 70 -3.97 -1.47 8.52
CA GLU A 70 -2.74 -0.69 8.65
C GLU A 70 -1.54 -1.57 8.31
N ASP A 71 -0.90 -1.35 7.14
CA ASP A 71 0.45 -1.84 6.95
C ASP A 71 1.17 -1.34 8.19
N GLU A 72 1.47 -2.26 9.10
CA GLU A 72 2.19 -1.98 10.32
C GLU A 72 3.39 -1.19 9.84
N PRO A 73 3.51 0.10 10.22
CA PRO A 73 4.51 0.97 9.63
C PRO A 73 5.83 0.23 9.71
N ASP A 74 6.59 0.22 8.60
CA ASP A 74 7.89 -0.44 8.51
C ASP A 74 8.58 -0.27 9.86
N PRO A 75 8.86 -1.37 10.60
CA PRO A 75 8.83 -1.35 12.07
C PRO A 75 9.93 -0.48 12.66
N PHE A 76 10.80 0.05 11.79
CA PHE A 76 11.60 1.23 12.04
C PHE A 76 11.84 2.03 10.74
N VAL A 77 12.02 3.34 10.89
CA VAL A 77 12.55 4.21 9.83
C VAL A 77 14.04 4.45 10.10
N LEU A 78 14.87 4.37 9.06
CA LEU A 78 16.30 4.69 9.18
C LEU A 78 16.49 6.18 9.58
N PRO A 79 17.39 6.49 10.53
CA PRO A 79 17.61 7.85 10.99
C PRO A 79 18.27 8.73 9.91
N GLU A 80 18.15 10.06 10.05
CA GLU A 80 18.91 11.02 9.24
C GLU A 80 20.41 10.70 9.28
N GLY A 81 21.08 10.72 8.13
CA GLY A 81 22.48 10.30 8.01
C GLY A 81 22.67 8.88 7.47
N ALA A 82 21.62 8.06 7.40
CA ALA A 82 21.68 6.70 6.88
C ALA A 82 22.00 6.64 5.37
N GLU A 83 21.85 7.75 4.65
CA GLU A 83 22.30 7.90 3.26
C GLU A 83 23.82 7.72 3.10
N ARG A 84 24.59 7.93 4.19
CA ARG A 84 26.04 7.72 4.22
C ARG A 84 26.44 6.25 4.30
N LEU A 85 25.50 5.36 4.60
CA LEU A 85 25.75 3.92 4.64
C LEU A 85 25.77 3.35 3.23
N THR A 86 26.76 2.49 2.97
CA THR A 86 26.77 1.66 1.77
C THR A 86 25.56 0.72 1.76
N PRO A 87 25.12 0.22 0.59
CA PRO A 87 24.00 -0.71 0.50
C PRO A 87 24.17 -1.94 1.41
N ARG A 88 25.39 -2.49 1.51
CA ARG A 88 25.69 -3.63 2.38
C ARG A 88 25.57 -3.28 3.85
N GLN A 89 26.05 -2.12 4.28
CA GLN A 89 25.93 -1.68 5.67
C GLN A 89 24.48 -1.44 6.05
N ARG A 90 23.70 -0.84 5.14
CA ARG A 90 22.28 -0.59 5.36
C ARG A 90 21.51 -1.90 5.56
N ALA A 91 21.78 -2.92 4.76
CA ALA A 91 21.16 -4.23 4.90
C ALA A 91 21.44 -4.86 6.28
N VAL A 92 22.69 -4.79 6.76
CA VAL A 92 23.06 -5.33 8.08
C VAL A 92 22.36 -4.59 9.22
N VAL A 93 22.27 -3.25 9.14
CA VAL A 93 21.55 -2.47 10.15
C VAL A 93 20.07 -2.82 10.16
N SER A 94 19.44 -2.94 8.99
CA SER A 94 18.03 -3.33 8.89
C SER A 94 17.78 -4.72 9.49
N GLU A 95 18.63 -5.70 9.18
CA GLU A 95 18.52 -7.06 9.69
C GLU A 95 18.67 -7.12 11.22
N LEU A 96 19.62 -6.37 11.78
CA LEU A 96 19.79 -6.25 13.22
C LEU A 96 18.55 -5.68 13.90
N VAL A 97 18.00 -4.59 13.37
CA VAL A 97 16.83 -3.95 13.97
C VAL A 97 15.61 -4.87 13.90
N LEU A 98 15.37 -5.54 12.77
CA LEU A 98 14.28 -6.51 12.64
C LEU A 98 14.42 -7.65 13.65
N THR A 99 15.62 -8.21 13.79
CA THR A 99 15.89 -9.28 14.77
C THR A 99 15.58 -8.83 16.21
N PHE A 100 15.90 -7.59 16.56
CA PHE A 100 15.61 -7.03 17.88
C PHE A 100 14.11 -6.82 18.12
N LEU A 101 13.37 -6.38 17.10
CA LEU A 101 11.94 -6.16 17.19
C LEU A 101 11.20 -7.49 17.35
N GLU A 102 11.57 -8.52 16.58
CA GLU A 102 11.02 -9.88 16.72
C GLU A 102 11.26 -10.46 18.13
N ALA A 103 12.45 -10.27 18.69
CA ALA A 103 12.79 -10.72 20.03
C ALA A 103 11.93 -10.03 21.11
N ASN A 104 11.66 -8.73 20.97
CA ASN A 104 10.85 -7.97 21.93
C ASN A 104 9.35 -8.29 21.85
N THR A 105 8.82 -8.55 20.65
CA THR A 105 7.42 -8.95 20.47
C THR A 105 7.15 -10.30 21.14
N THR A 106 8.13 -11.20 21.14
CA THR A 106 8.03 -12.53 21.78
C THR A 106 8.00 -12.45 23.32
N VAL A 107 8.59 -11.40 23.92
CA VAL A 107 8.61 -11.20 25.38
C VAL A 107 7.30 -10.60 25.90
N SER A 108 6.59 -9.81 25.09
CA SER A 108 5.34 -9.14 25.51
C SER A 108 4.10 -10.05 25.49
N GLN A 109 4.20 -11.28 24.98
CA GLN A 109 3.09 -12.26 24.94
C GLN A 109 3.17 -13.34 26.04
N ARG A 110 3.95 -13.11 27.10
CA ARG A 110 4.07 -14.02 28.27
C ARG A 110 3.59 -13.39 29.56
#